data_AF-A0A6V8Q8F9-F1
#
_entry.id   AF-A0A6V8Q8F9-F1
#
_cell.length_a   1.000
_cell.length_b   1.000
_cell.length_c   1.000
_cell.angle_alpha   90.00
_cell.angle_beta   90.00
_cell.angle_gamma   90.00
#
_symmetry.space_group_name_H-M   'P 1'
#
loop_
_entity.id
_entity.type
_entity.pdbx_description
1 polymer ?
#
loop_
_entity_poly.entity_id
_entity_poly.type
_entity_poly.pdbx_seq_one_letter_code
_entity_poly.pdbx_strand_id
1 'polypeptide(L)'
;MELAFVISLQETSFSAISQGQDLKKSLSRLRELGYQGVELAVRDPETVDVELVKEVVQSYNLEVPAIGTGQAYLEEGLSLSS
;
A
#
# COMPACT_ATOMS: atom_id res chain seq x y z
N MET A 1 -15.83 -9.30 -11.50
CA MET A 1 -15.40 -7.96 -11.09
C MET A 1 -14.55 -8.15 -9.86
N GLU A 2 -13.29 -7.70 -9.90
CA GLU A 2 -12.30 -7.87 -8.83
C GLU A 2 -12.35 -6.66 -7.88
N LEU A 3 -12.13 -6.86 -6.58
CA LEU A 3 -12.14 -5.81 -5.56
C LEU A 3 -10.74 -5.61 -4.98
N ALA A 4 -10.35 -4.34 -4.81
CA ALA A 4 -9.10 -3.94 -4.18
C ALA A 4 -9.32 -3.00 -2.98
N PHE A 5 -8.40 -3.03 -2.02
CA PHE A 5 -8.43 -2.17 -0.83
C PHE A 5 -7.16 -1.30 -0.75
N VAL A 6 -7.31 -0.03 -0.37
CA VAL A 6 -6.18 0.91 -0.27
C VAL A 6 -5.47 0.73 1.06
N ILE A 7 -4.15 0.51 1.01
CA ILE A 7 -3.28 0.47 2.19
C ILE A 7 -2.15 1.48 2.01
N SER A 8 -1.75 2.16 3.09
CA SER A 8 -0.57 3.03 3.09
C SER A 8 0.61 2.28 3.67
N LEU A 9 1.78 2.43 3.05
CA LEU A 9 3.01 1.72 3.43
C LEU A 9 3.92 2.52 4.37
N GLN A 10 3.61 3.80 4.59
CA GLN A 10 4.39 4.71 5.43
C GLN A 10 3.49 5.34 6.48
N GLU A 11 4.09 5.75 7.61
CA GLU A 11 3.37 6.53 8.63
C GLU A 11 2.82 7.80 7.99
N THR A 12 1.52 7.99 8.17
CA THR A 12 0.77 9.17 7.77
C THR A 12 0.29 9.86 9.03
N SER A 13 -0.03 11.14 8.91
CA SER A 13 -0.87 11.86 9.89
C SER A 13 -2.30 11.26 10.01
N PHE A 14 -2.63 10.23 9.22
CA PHE A 14 -3.90 9.49 9.20
C PHE A 14 -3.65 7.97 9.33
N SER A 15 -3.56 7.45 10.56
CA SER A 15 -3.43 6.02 10.96
C SER A 15 -3.29 4.99 9.82
N ALA A 16 -2.08 4.86 9.27
CA ALA A 16 -1.71 3.89 8.25
C ALA A 16 -0.97 2.68 8.83
N ILE A 17 -1.11 1.52 8.18
CA ILE A 17 -0.45 0.26 8.51
C ILE A 17 1.06 0.39 8.18
N SER A 18 1.92 0.33 9.18
CA SER A 18 3.38 0.40 8.97
C SER A 18 3.96 -0.92 8.42
N GLN A 19 5.12 -0.84 7.77
CA GLN A 19 5.80 -1.98 7.15
C GLN A 19 6.06 -3.12 8.16
N GLY A 20 5.94 -4.37 7.72
CA GLY A 20 6.28 -5.56 8.52
C GLY A 20 5.07 -6.39 8.96
N GLN A 21 4.94 -6.68 10.27
CA GLN A 21 3.90 -7.58 10.78
C GLN A 21 2.47 -7.07 10.54
N ASP A 22 2.26 -5.76 10.60
CA ASP A 22 0.95 -5.18 10.39
C ASP A 22 0.50 -5.25 8.92
N LEU A 23 1.45 -5.16 7.98
CA LEU A 23 1.19 -5.41 6.55
C LEU A 23 0.69 -6.84 6.34
N LYS A 24 1.43 -7.85 6.82
CA LYS A 24 1.04 -9.27 6.68
C LYS A 24 -0.33 -9.55 7.27
N LYS A 25 -0.60 -9.04 8.49
CA LYS A 25 -1.90 -9.19 9.16
C LYS A 25 -3.04 -8.57 8.35
N SER A 26 -2.81 -7.38 7.81
CA SER A 26 -3.80 -6.67 6.99
C SER A 26 -4.08 -7.40 5.68
N LEU A 27 -3.05 -7.84 4.96
CA LEU A 27 -3.21 -8.59 3.72
C LEU A 27 -3.91 -9.93 3.94
N SER A 28 -3.54 -10.67 4.99
CA SER A 28 -4.24 -11.89 5.40
C SER A 28 -5.73 -11.62 5.60
N ARG A 29 -6.07 -10.55 6.33
CA ARG A 29 -7.45 -10.18 6.60
C ARG A 29 -8.21 -9.79 5.34
N LEU A 30 -7.60 -9.03 4.43
CA LEU A 30 -8.20 -8.65 3.16
C LEU A 30 -8.49 -9.88 2.29
N ARG A 31 -7.57 -10.86 2.28
CA ARG A 31 -7.78 -12.10 1.55
C ARG A 31 -8.93 -12.92 2.13
N GLU A 32 -9.05 -13.01 3.46
CA GLU A 32 -10.18 -13.64 4.16
C GLU A 32 -11.52 -12.95 3.84
N LEU A 33 -11.51 -11.63 3.69
CA LEU A 33 -12.69 -10.84 3.30
C LEU A 33 -13.06 -10.97 1.83
N GLY A 34 -12.23 -11.67 1.03
CA GLY A 34 -12.49 -11.92 -0.38
C GLY A 34 -12.09 -10.78 -1.31
N TYR A 35 -11.11 -9.94 -0.92
CA TYR A 35 -10.45 -9.03 -1.86
C TYR A 35 -9.45 -9.79 -2.74
N GLN A 36 -9.23 -9.28 -3.95
CA GLN A 36 -8.27 -9.82 -4.93
C GLN A 36 -7.05 -8.93 -5.12
N GLY A 37 -7.10 -7.68 -4.67
CA GLY A 37 -5.94 -6.78 -4.77
C GLY A 37 -5.84 -5.76 -3.65
N VAL A 38 -4.71 -5.05 -3.65
CA VAL A 38 -4.43 -3.92 -2.77
C VAL A 38 -3.81 -2.76 -3.54
N GLU A 39 -4.31 -1.56 -3.32
CA GLU A 39 -3.68 -0.34 -3.81
C GLU A 39 -2.68 0.15 -2.76
N LEU A 40 -1.47 0.48 -3.19
CA LEU A 40 -0.38 0.92 -2.29
C LEU A 40 -0.27 2.44 -2.32
N ALA A 41 -0.51 3.11 -1.20
CA ALA A 41 -0.18 4.52 -1.05
C ALA A 41 1.29 4.66 -0.61
N VAL A 42 2.07 5.36 -1.44
CA VAL A 42 3.53 5.57 -1.30
C VAL A 42 3.83 7.06 -1.42
N ARG A 43 4.35 7.65 -0.35
CA ARG A 43 4.91 9.01 -0.33
C ARG A 43 6.30 9.02 -0.94
N ASP A 44 7.18 8.16 -0.43
CA ASP A 44 8.59 8.11 -0.79
C ASP A 44 9.03 6.66 -1.04
N PRO A 45 9.23 6.27 -2.32
CA PRO A 45 9.58 4.90 -2.68
C PRO A 45 10.97 4.49 -2.19
N GLU A 46 11.91 5.41 -1.92
CA GLU A 46 13.24 5.05 -1.43
C GLU A 46 13.22 4.48 -0.01
N THR A 47 12.15 4.74 0.74
CA THR A 47 11.94 4.22 2.09
C THR A 47 11.13 2.92 2.14
N VAL A 48 10.82 2.35 0.97
CA VAL A 48 10.03 1.12 0.85
C VAL A 48 10.92 -0.04 0.44
N ASP A 49 10.91 -1.12 1.23
CA ASP A 49 11.47 -2.40 0.79
C ASP A 49 10.52 -3.05 -0.23
N VAL A 50 10.73 -2.70 -1.51
CA VAL A 50 9.87 -3.13 -2.62
C VAL A 50 9.83 -4.65 -2.74
N GLU A 51 10.96 -5.32 -2.51
CA GLU A 51 11.01 -6.78 -2.69
C GLU A 51 10.31 -7.51 -1.56
N LEU A 52 10.43 -7.04 -0.33
CA LEU A 52 9.61 -7.53 0.77
C LEU A 52 8.11 -7.32 0.50
N VAL A 53 7.71 -6.12 0.06
CA VAL A 53 6.30 -5.83 -0.25
C VAL A 53 5.78 -6.77 -1.33
N LYS A 54 6.56 -6.96 -2.39
CA LYS A 54 6.21 -7.84 -3.51
C LYS A 54 6.08 -9.30 -3.07
N GLU A 55 7.05 -9.81 -2.31
CA GLU A 55 7.01 -11.17 -1.75
C GLU A 55 5.75 -11.36 -0.89
N VAL A 56 5.48 -10.42 0.01
CA VAL A 56 4.36 -10.50 0.94
C VAL A 56 3.02 -10.44 0.23
N VAL A 57 2.83 -9.51 -0.71
CA VAL A 57 1.58 -9.41 -1.49
C VAL A 57 1.33 -10.67 -2.32
N GLN A 58 2.38 -11.19 -2.98
CA GLN A 58 2.29 -12.43 -3.74
C GLN A 58 1.98 -13.65 -2.86
N SER A 59 2.51 -13.70 -1.63
CA SER A 59 2.24 -14.80 -0.69
C SER A 59 0.76 -14.94 -0.32
N TYR A 60 -0.02 -13.86 -0.41
CA TYR A 60 -1.47 -13.84 -0.16
C TYR A 60 -2.31 -13.96 -1.45
N ASN A 61 -1.70 -14.15 -2.62
CA ASN A 61 -2.37 -14.14 -3.93
C ASN A 61 -3.22 -12.88 -4.14
N LEU A 62 -2.67 -11.71 -3.77
CA LEU A 62 -3.26 -10.40 -4.03
C LEU A 62 -2.53 -9.71 -5.18
N GLU A 63 -3.25 -8.98 -6.01
CA GLU A 63 -2.70 -8.11 -7.04
C GLU A 63 -2.43 -6.69 -6.52
N VAL A 64 -1.61 -5.92 -7.23
CA VAL A 64 -1.41 -4.47 -6.98
C VAL A 64 -1.89 -3.69 -8.19
N PRO A 65 -3.19 -3.34 -8.29
CA PRO A 65 -3.74 -2.69 -9.47
C PRO A 65 -3.37 -1.20 -9.57
N ALA A 66 -2.96 -0.56 -8.47
CA ALA A 66 -2.65 0.87 -8.42
C ALA A 66 -1.63 1.23 -7.34
N ILE A 67 -0.94 2.36 -7.55
CA ILE A 67 -0.06 3.01 -6.59
C ILE A 67 -0.50 4.47 -6.46
N GLY A 68 -0.84 4.90 -5.25
CA GLY A 68 -1.24 6.27 -4.94
C GLY A 68 -0.06 7.10 -4.42
N THR A 69 0.18 8.27 -4.99
CA THR A 69 1.29 9.18 -4.62
C THR A 69 0.83 10.47 -3.93
N GLY A 70 -0.45 10.59 -3.56
CA GLY A 70 -1.03 11.83 -3.03
C GLY A 70 -0.38 12.34 -1.75
N GLN A 71 0.25 11.47 -0.95
CA GLN A 71 1.02 11.87 0.23
C GLN A 71 2.21 12.78 -0.12
N ALA A 72 2.82 12.57 -1.30
CA ALA A 72 3.94 13.39 -1.78
C ALA A 72 3.53 14.87 -2.00
N TYR A 73 2.27 15.09 -2.36
CA TYR A 73 1.71 16.44 -2.47
C TYR A 73 1.43 17.06 -1.10
N LEU A 74 0.87 16.28 -0.17
CA LEU A 74 0.47 16.78 1.15
C LEU A 74 1.66 17.12 2.04
N GLU A 75 2.70 16.30 2.03
CA GLU A 75 3.85 16.45 2.92
C GLU A 75 4.98 17.28 2.26
N GLU A 76 5.23 17.10 0.96
CA GLU A 76 6.33 17.77 0.24
C GLU A 76 5.89 18.76 -0.85
N GLY A 77 4.59 18.92 -1.12
CA GLY A 77 4.11 19.81 -2.18
C GLY A 77 4.43 19.33 -3.60
N LEU A 78 4.80 18.06 -3.78
CA LEU A 78 5.14 17.50 -5.09
C LEU A 78 3.89 17.33 -5.93
N SER A 79 3.81 18.10 -7.02
CA SER A 79 2.71 18.06 -7.97
C SER A 79 3.22 17.82 -9.39
N LEU A 80 2.47 17.04 -10.17
CA LEU A 80 2.73 16.82 -11.60
C LEU A 80 2.19 17.95 -12.49
N SER A 81 1.44 18.90 -11.91
CA SER A 81 0.88 20.06 -12.59
C SER A 81 0.90 21.29 -11.69
N SER A 82 0.98 22.47 -12.30
CA SER A 82 0.91 23.77 -11.61
C SER A 82 -0.49 24.34 -11.56
#